data_AF-A0A7K3VVZ7-F1
#
_entry.id   AF-A0A7K3VVZ7-F1
#
_cell.length_a   1.000
_cell.length_b   1.000
_cell.length_c   1.000
_cell.angle_alpha   90.00
_cell.angle_beta   90.00
_cell.angle_gamma   90.00
#
_symmetry.space_group_name_H-M   'P 1'
#
loop_
_entity.id
_entity.type
_entity.pdbx_description
1 polymer ?
#
loop_
_entity_poly.entity_id
_entity_poly.type
_entity_poly.pdbx_seq_one_letter_code
_entity_poly.pdbx_strand_id
1 'polypeptide(L)'
;MSVDPSGRRPPRLLGVFAHPDDETLCAGGTLAKYASAGADVSVVALTRGGAGQIRDAGAATRATLRAVRERELDAAGKELGLMRTRCLDHPDGGLSDVDATALREQASELLSEFDPDVVITFGPDGFSGHPDHVAVGAAVTAACYQLRPAGSLRLFHCHLPRSRMLLRDRLAEWVVELTTRFKGSKDFVRALSVFSRETTALGYAADLVDVEWFPAGSYLIEQGEEATMMHFLLSGQVEIRREGDDGRVRVVDRSGPGEFLGEEGIATGRPRNAHVVALDDVTSLTFLAAESAPLGRPREQALPLWTRSLPSGDQIDARVSTCIDVSDFVGHKIRATAAHRSQYPIDPAMFPDSILREMFGAEYFIQVLPERELDTSLLADDADDAGGPPTPRP
;
A
#
# COMPACT_ATOMS: atom_id res chain seq x y z
N MET A 1 23.83 11.62 24.28
CA MET A 1 24.11 10.48 23.39
C MET A 1 24.52 9.31 24.27
N SER A 2 23.62 8.34 24.43
CA SER A 2 23.87 7.13 25.23
C SER A 2 24.65 6.15 24.35
N VAL A 3 25.91 5.89 24.68
CA VAL A 3 26.72 4.88 23.98
C VAL A 3 26.32 3.52 24.51
N ASP A 4 25.90 2.61 23.63
CA ASP A 4 25.64 1.21 23.95
C ASP A 4 26.92 0.59 24.56
N PRO A 5 26.84 -0.03 25.76
CA PRO A 5 27.97 -0.67 26.42
C PRO A 5 28.64 -1.80 25.61
N SER A 6 28.05 -2.26 24.49
CA SER A 6 28.65 -3.24 23.58
C SER A 6 29.77 -2.67 22.69
N GLY A 7 29.89 -1.34 22.55
CA GLY A 7 30.85 -0.69 21.65
C GLY A 7 30.54 -0.86 20.15
N ARG A 8 29.42 -1.50 19.79
CA ARG A 8 28.95 -1.56 18.39
C ARG A 8 28.21 -0.29 18.02
N ARG A 9 28.47 0.20 16.80
CA ARG A 9 27.66 1.27 16.20
C ARG A 9 26.21 0.80 16.04
N PRO A 10 25.21 1.70 16.16
CA PRO A 10 23.83 1.35 15.84
C PRO A 10 23.73 0.83 14.40
N PRO A 11 22.88 -0.18 14.12
CA PRO A 11 22.66 -0.65 12.75
C PRO A 11 22.16 0.49 11.86
N ARG A 12 22.66 0.55 10.64
CA ARG A 12 22.29 1.60 9.66
C ARG A 12 21.42 1.04 8.56
N LEU A 13 20.25 1.63 8.38
CA LEU A 13 19.29 1.26 7.33
C LEU A 13 19.11 2.44 6.38
N LEU A 14 19.34 2.20 5.09
CA LEU A 14 19.12 3.18 4.04
C LEU A 14 17.98 2.74 3.12
N GLY A 15 16.91 3.54 3.04
CA GLY A 15 15.92 3.45 1.99
C GLY A 15 16.31 4.32 0.79
N VAL A 16 16.30 3.76 -0.42
CA VAL A 16 16.55 4.53 -1.66
C VAL A 16 15.38 4.33 -2.62
N PHE A 17 14.66 5.42 -2.88
CA PHE A 17 13.41 5.43 -3.64
C PHE A 17 13.40 6.50 -4.74
N ALA A 18 12.37 6.52 -5.58
CA ALA A 18 12.30 7.40 -6.74
C ALA A 18 11.72 8.76 -6.34
N HIS A 19 10.62 8.76 -5.60
CA HIS A 19 9.83 9.95 -5.28
C HIS A 19 9.60 10.09 -3.77
N PRO A 20 9.36 11.33 -3.29
CA PRO A 20 8.84 11.54 -1.94
C PRO A 20 7.45 10.94 -1.77
N ASP A 21 7.28 9.95 -0.89
CA ASP A 21 6.07 9.14 -0.54
C ASP A 21 6.29 7.64 -0.66
N ASP A 22 7.11 7.21 -1.63
CA ASP A 22 7.49 5.82 -1.85
C ASP A 22 8.00 5.14 -0.58
N GLU A 23 8.78 5.85 0.24
CA GLU A 23 9.35 5.30 1.47
C GLU A 23 8.27 4.88 2.45
N THR A 24 7.21 5.68 2.54
CA THR A 24 6.10 5.47 3.45
C THR A 24 5.22 4.34 2.93
N LEU A 25 4.90 4.34 1.63
CA LEU A 25 4.06 3.31 1.02
C LEU A 25 4.73 1.93 1.07
N CYS A 26 5.98 1.85 0.62
CA CYS A 26 6.70 0.60 0.48
C CYS A 26 7.16 0.01 1.81
N ALA A 27 7.69 0.84 2.72
CA ALA A 27 8.42 0.35 3.89
C ALA A 27 8.19 1.18 5.17
N GLY A 28 7.21 2.08 5.21
CA GLY A 28 7.04 3.03 6.31
C GLY A 28 6.94 2.37 7.69
N GLY A 29 6.20 1.25 7.79
CA GLY A 29 6.09 0.51 9.05
C GLY A 29 7.41 -0.12 9.49
N THR A 30 8.16 -0.69 8.54
CA THR A 30 9.47 -1.32 8.77
C THR A 30 10.51 -0.28 9.17
N LEU A 31 10.53 0.87 8.49
CA LEU A 31 11.41 1.99 8.82
C LEU A 31 11.14 2.49 10.24
N ALA A 32 9.88 2.72 10.60
CA ALA A 32 9.49 3.15 11.95
C ALA A 32 9.84 2.12 13.02
N LYS A 33 9.61 0.83 12.72
CA LYS A 33 9.96 -0.28 13.62
C LYS A 33 11.44 -0.30 13.95
N TYR A 34 12.31 -0.21 12.94
CA TYR A 34 13.75 -0.26 13.17
C TYR A 34 14.31 1.04 13.77
N ALA A 35 13.75 2.20 13.40
CA ALA A 35 14.09 3.47 14.06
C ALA A 35 13.77 3.42 15.56
N SER A 36 12.57 2.94 15.94
CA SER A 36 12.19 2.76 17.33
C SER A 36 13.03 1.72 18.08
N ALA A 37 13.66 0.78 17.36
CA ALA A 37 14.59 -0.19 17.91
C ALA A 37 16.03 0.35 18.05
N GLY A 38 16.27 1.63 17.71
CA GLY A 38 17.57 2.29 17.85
C GLY A 38 18.48 2.19 16.63
N ALA A 39 17.97 1.77 15.47
CA ALA A 39 18.73 1.82 14.22
C ALA A 39 18.82 3.26 13.69
N ASP A 40 19.95 3.58 13.05
CA ASP A 40 20.13 4.81 12.29
C ASP A 40 19.46 4.65 10.92
N VAL A 41 18.21 5.10 10.81
CA VAL A 41 17.42 4.96 9.58
C VAL A 41 17.46 6.25 8.76
N SER A 42 17.80 6.15 7.47
CA SER A 42 17.82 7.28 6.53
C SER A 42 17.10 6.93 5.24
N VAL A 43 16.52 7.94 4.57
CA VAL A 43 15.84 7.79 3.28
C VAL A 43 16.36 8.80 2.27
N VAL A 44 16.57 8.33 1.03
CA VAL A 44 16.89 9.18 -0.11
C VAL A 44 15.86 8.94 -1.22
N ALA A 45 15.22 10.02 -1.68
CA ALA A 45 14.43 10.03 -2.91
C ALA A 45 15.30 10.60 -4.05
N LEU A 46 15.34 9.94 -5.20
CA LEU A 46 16.17 10.40 -6.33
C LEU A 46 15.59 11.65 -7.02
N THR A 47 14.31 11.94 -6.83
CA THR A 47 13.64 13.12 -7.37
C THR A 47 12.99 13.95 -6.27
N ARG A 48 12.44 15.11 -6.65
CA ARG A 48 11.58 15.94 -5.79
C ARG A 48 10.08 15.80 -6.10
N GLY A 49 9.66 14.82 -6.90
CA GLY A 49 8.24 14.62 -7.23
C GLY A 49 7.56 15.80 -7.95
N GLY A 50 8.30 16.54 -8.77
CA GLY A 50 7.82 17.79 -9.36
C GLY A 50 6.80 17.66 -10.49
N ALA A 51 6.66 16.47 -11.08
CA ALA A 51 5.74 16.15 -12.17
C ALA A 51 4.42 15.55 -11.65
N GLY A 52 4.40 15.00 -10.44
CA GLY A 52 3.21 14.43 -9.80
C GLY A 52 1.98 15.35 -9.71
N GLN A 53 0.81 14.75 -9.49
CA GLN A 53 -0.45 15.45 -9.31
C GLN A 53 -0.49 16.17 -7.96
N ILE A 54 -1.12 17.35 -7.92
CA ILE A 54 -1.46 18.06 -6.68
C ILE A 54 -2.92 17.75 -6.35
N ARG A 55 -3.16 16.99 -5.28
CA ARG A 55 -4.50 16.58 -4.83
C ARG A 55 -5.14 17.56 -3.84
N ASP A 56 -4.32 18.33 -3.12
CA ASP A 56 -4.77 19.48 -2.33
C ASP A 56 -4.29 20.79 -2.94
N ALA A 57 -5.20 21.53 -3.57
CA ALA A 57 -4.91 22.83 -4.17
C ALA A 57 -4.44 23.89 -3.14
N GLY A 58 -4.71 23.67 -1.85
CA GLY A 58 -4.20 24.51 -0.77
C GLY A 58 -2.76 24.16 -0.35
N ALA A 59 -2.23 23.00 -0.76
CA ALA A 59 -0.91 22.53 -0.35
C ALA A 59 0.23 23.05 -1.24
N ALA A 60 0.02 23.12 -2.57
CA ALA A 60 1.08 23.48 -3.50
C ALA A 60 0.57 24.06 -4.83
N THR A 61 1.49 24.67 -5.58
CA THR A 61 1.35 25.00 -7.00
C THR A 61 2.41 24.25 -7.81
N ARG A 62 2.29 24.20 -9.14
CA ARG A 62 3.32 23.56 -9.99
C ARG A 62 4.72 24.14 -9.75
N ALA A 63 4.82 25.45 -9.50
CA ALA A 63 6.09 26.13 -9.23
C ALA A 63 6.68 25.80 -7.85
N THR A 64 5.84 25.53 -6.85
CA THR A 64 6.28 25.28 -5.47
C THR A 64 6.37 23.78 -5.11
N LEU A 65 5.80 22.90 -5.94
CA LEU A 65 5.61 21.48 -5.63
C LEU A 65 6.87 20.76 -5.17
N ARG A 66 8.00 20.97 -5.85
CA ARG A 66 9.28 20.31 -5.53
C ARG A 66 9.75 20.62 -4.10
N ALA A 67 9.67 21.90 -3.71
CA ALA A 67 10.05 22.34 -2.37
C ALA A 67 9.02 21.93 -1.31
N VAL A 68 7.74 21.81 -1.69
CA VAL A 68 6.70 21.28 -0.80
C VAL A 68 6.95 19.81 -0.52
N ARG A 69 7.12 18.97 -1.55
CA ARG A 69 7.33 17.52 -1.37
C ARG A 69 8.62 17.17 -0.63
N GLU A 70 9.68 17.97 -0.77
CA GLU A 70 10.88 17.80 0.04
C GLU A 70 10.62 18.06 1.54
N ARG A 71 9.77 19.04 1.88
CA ARG A 71 9.34 19.28 3.26
C ARG A 71 8.35 18.23 3.76
N GLU A 72 7.50 17.72 2.87
CA GLU A 72 6.58 16.63 3.18
C GLU A 72 7.36 15.35 3.52
N LEU A 73 8.42 15.02 2.77
CA LEU A 73 9.33 13.92 3.10
C LEU A 73 10.00 14.11 4.46
N ASP A 74 10.48 15.30 4.79
CA ASP A 74 11.04 15.61 6.12
C ASP A 74 9.98 15.45 7.23
N ALA A 75 8.75 15.88 7.00
CA ALA A 75 7.65 15.72 7.96
C ALA A 75 7.27 14.24 8.14
N ALA A 76 7.15 13.48 7.04
CA ALA A 76 6.92 12.04 7.07
C ALA A 76 8.07 11.32 7.80
N GLY A 77 9.31 11.72 7.53
CA GLY A 77 10.49 11.18 8.19
C GLY A 77 10.46 11.36 9.71
N LYS A 78 9.96 12.50 10.22
CA LYS A 78 9.77 12.71 11.67
C LYS A 78 8.73 11.78 12.27
N GLU A 79 7.62 11.56 11.57
CA GLU A 79 6.58 10.61 12.02
C GLU A 79 7.11 9.18 12.08
N LEU A 80 8.00 8.81 11.15
CA LEU A 80 8.64 7.49 11.10
C LEU A 80 9.89 7.37 11.99
N GLY A 81 10.36 8.46 12.61
CA GLY A 81 11.59 8.45 13.42
C GLY A 81 12.89 8.36 12.61
N LEU A 82 12.89 8.78 11.34
CA LEU A 82 14.08 8.78 10.50
C LEU A 82 15.12 9.79 10.99
N MET A 83 16.39 9.42 10.92
CA MET A 83 17.51 10.29 11.25
C MET A 83 17.76 11.34 10.17
N ARG A 84 17.61 10.96 8.89
CA ARG A 84 17.84 11.83 7.73
C ARG A 84 16.90 11.49 6.58
N THR A 85 16.45 12.54 5.90
CA THR A 85 15.80 12.45 4.60
C THR A 85 16.54 13.34 3.59
N ARG A 86 16.58 12.93 2.32
CA ARG A 86 17.17 13.74 1.25
C ARG A 86 16.46 13.51 -0.08
N CYS A 87 16.17 14.59 -0.80
CA CYS A 87 15.80 14.51 -2.21
C CYS A 87 17.01 14.86 -3.10
N LEU A 88 17.19 14.13 -4.20
CA LEU A 88 18.09 14.52 -5.29
C LEU A 88 17.30 15.25 -6.39
N ASP A 89 18.03 15.80 -7.37
CA ASP A 89 17.49 16.73 -8.36
C ASP A 89 17.20 16.09 -9.73
N HIS A 90 17.03 14.76 -9.80
CA HIS A 90 16.70 14.09 -11.06
C HIS A 90 15.28 14.44 -11.55
N PRO A 91 15.02 14.32 -12.87
CA PRO A 91 13.71 14.53 -13.44
C PRO A 91 12.70 13.46 -12.96
N ASP A 92 11.60 13.93 -12.37
CA ASP A 92 10.45 13.10 -12.01
C ASP A 92 9.72 12.64 -13.28
N GLY A 93 9.54 11.33 -13.42
CA GLY A 93 9.01 10.65 -14.61
C GLY A 93 10.04 10.39 -15.70
N GLY A 94 11.31 10.73 -15.48
CA GLY A 94 12.38 10.65 -16.48
C GLY A 94 13.64 9.94 -15.99
N LEU A 95 13.60 9.21 -14.86
CA LEU A 95 14.78 8.49 -14.37
C LEU A 95 15.18 7.36 -15.32
N SER A 96 14.22 6.75 -16.03
CA SER A 96 14.53 5.74 -17.06
C SER A 96 15.32 6.30 -18.26
N ASP A 97 15.28 7.61 -18.47
CA ASP A 97 15.98 8.29 -19.56
C ASP A 97 17.37 8.80 -19.13
N VAL A 98 17.66 8.77 -17.83
CA VAL A 98 19.01 9.07 -17.31
C VAL A 98 19.93 7.91 -17.63
N ASP A 99 21.18 8.22 -17.99
CA ASP A 99 22.19 7.20 -18.23
C ASP A 99 22.33 6.24 -17.02
N ALA A 100 22.20 4.94 -17.29
CA ALA A 100 22.18 3.92 -16.25
C ALA A 100 23.52 3.83 -15.48
N THR A 101 24.63 4.20 -16.12
CA THR A 101 25.93 4.27 -15.43
C THR A 101 25.96 5.43 -14.45
N ALA A 102 25.45 6.61 -14.85
CA ALA A 102 25.34 7.75 -13.96
C ALA A 102 24.44 7.47 -12.74
N LEU A 103 23.28 6.82 -12.93
CA LEU A 103 22.42 6.44 -11.80
C LEU A 103 23.09 5.43 -10.86
N ARG A 104 23.82 4.44 -11.41
CA ARG A 104 24.58 3.48 -10.62
C ARG A 104 25.70 4.16 -9.82
N GLU A 105 26.44 5.07 -10.44
CA GLU A 105 27.48 5.86 -9.76
C GLU A 105 26.90 6.71 -8.64
N GLN A 106 25.77 7.39 -8.91
CA GLN A 106 25.06 8.13 -7.88
C GLN A 106 24.66 7.22 -6.70
N ALA A 107 24.14 6.02 -6.97
CA ALA A 107 23.82 5.05 -5.92
C ALA A 107 25.06 4.57 -5.16
N SER A 108 26.19 4.32 -5.83
CA SER A 108 27.45 3.97 -5.16
C SER A 108 27.97 5.07 -4.23
N GLU A 109 27.79 6.35 -4.61
CA GLU A 109 28.09 7.49 -3.74
C GLU A 109 27.19 7.51 -2.49
N LEU A 110 25.89 7.27 -2.65
CA LEU A 110 24.96 7.15 -1.51
C LEU A 110 25.41 6.04 -0.56
N LEU A 111 25.71 4.86 -1.08
CA LEU A 111 26.13 3.72 -0.26
C LEU A 111 27.45 3.99 0.46
N SER A 112 28.38 4.69 -0.17
CA SER A 112 29.66 5.09 0.45
C SER A 112 29.48 6.18 1.51
N GLU A 113 28.59 7.15 1.28
CA GLU A 113 28.30 8.26 2.20
C GLU A 113 27.58 7.78 3.47
N PHE A 114 26.53 6.97 3.29
CA PHE A 114 25.69 6.50 4.40
C PHE A 114 26.26 5.27 5.10
N ASP A 115 27.13 4.49 4.42
CA ASP A 115 27.75 3.27 4.95
C ASP A 115 26.72 2.36 5.65
N PRO A 116 25.67 1.92 4.91
CA PRO A 116 24.55 1.18 5.48
C PRO A 116 24.88 -0.29 5.70
N ASP A 117 24.26 -0.88 6.72
CA ASP A 117 24.28 -2.33 6.94
C ASP A 117 23.12 -3.01 6.17
N VAL A 118 22.01 -2.27 5.97
CA VAL A 118 20.81 -2.71 5.25
C VAL A 118 20.38 -1.65 4.24
N VAL A 119 20.04 -2.08 3.02
CA VAL A 119 19.46 -1.24 1.97
C VAL A 119 18.09 -1.77 1.57
N ILE A 120 17.12 -0.86 1.46
CA ILE A 120 15.77 -1.13 0.96
C ILE A 120 15.53 -0.30 -0.31
N THR A 121 15.08 -0.93 -1.39
CA THR A 121 14.74 -0.26 -2.66
C THR A 121 13.72 -1.09 -3.45
N PHE A 122 13.46 -0.74 -4.71
CA PHE A 122 12.52 -1.46 -5.57
C PHE A 122 13.10 -2.74 -6.19
N GLY A 123 12.22 -3.71 -6.45
CA GLY A 123 12.53 -4.86 -7.28
C GLY A 123 12.44 -4.56 -8.79
N PRO A 124 12.70 -5.57 -9.64
CA PRO A 124 12.58 -5.44 -11.10
C PRO A 124 11.19 -5.08 -11.61
N ASP A 125 10.16 -5.35 -10.80
CA ASP A 125 8.76 -4.96 -11.03
C ASP A 125 8.48 -3.49 -10.67
N GLY A 126 9.43 -2.80 -10.04
CA GLY A 126 9.30 -1.41 -9.64
C GLY A 126 8.24 -1.18 -8.55
N PHE A 127 7.77 -2.23 -7.86
CA PHE A 127 6.65 -2.20 -6.90
C PHE A 127 5.27 -1.84 -7.52
N SER A 128 5.17 -0.74 -8.25
CA SER A 128 3.96 -0.25 -8.95
C SER A 128 4.02 -0.39 -10.47
N GLY A 129 5.13 -0.87 -11.03
CA GLY A 129 5.40 -0.87 -12.48
C GLY A 129 5.87 0.48 -13.04
N HIS A 130 6.07 1.51 -12.20
CA HIS A 130 6.54 2.82 -12.64
C HIS A 130 7.99 2.74 -13.19
N PRO A 131 8.29 3.30 -14.38
CA PRO A 131 9.62 3.24 -14.99
C PRO A 131 10.75 3.79 -14.09
N ASP A 132 10.51 4.91 -13.39
CA ASP A 132 11.48 5.45 -12.44
C ASP A 132 11.82 4.47 -11.31
N HIS A 133 10.85 3.72 -10.79
CA HIS A 133 11.07 2.78 -9.70
C HIS A 133 11.96 1.63 -10.18
N VAL A 134 11.71 1.12 -11.39
CA VAL A 134 12.55 0.10 -12.02
C VAL A 134 13.98 0.61 -12.22
N ALA A 135 14.15 1.86 -12.69
CA ALA A 135 15.46 2.48 -12.90
C ALA A 135 16.24 2.63 -11.58
N VAL A 136 15.59 3.15 -10.52
CA VAL A 136 16.20 3.27 -9.18
C VAL A 136 16.56 1.89 -8.63
N GLY A 137 15.63 0.93 -8.66
CA GLY A 137 15.86 -0.43 -8.17
C GLY A 137 17.03 -1.10 -8.87
N ALA A 138 17.14 -0.98 -10.19
CA ALA A 138 18.26 -1.52 -10.97
C ALA A 138 19.60 -0.85 -10.60
N ALA A 139 19.64 0.47 -10.52
CA ALA A 139 20.85 1.22 -10.19
C ALA A 139 21.37 0.92 -8.78
N VAL A 140 20.48 0.93 -7.78
CA VAL A 140 20.82 0.62 -6.38
C VAL A 140 21.28 -0.83 -6.24
N THR A 141 20.59 -1.76 -6.89
CA THR A 141 20.98 -3.19 -6.88
C THR A 141 22.37 -3.38 -7.47
N ALA A 142 22.65 -2.79 -8.62
CA ALA A 142 23.97 -2.87 -9.25
C ALA A 142 25.08 -2.27 -8.36
N ALA A 143 24.81 -1.14 -7.70
CA ALA A 143 25.76 -0.52 -6.77
C ALA A 143 26.04 -1.40 -5.54
N CYS A 144 25.02 -2.05 -4.98
CA CYS A 144 25.17 -3.00 -3.87
C CYS A 144 26.04 -4.20 -4.27
N TYR A 145 25.86 -4.76 -5.47
CA TYR A 145 26.70 -5.85 -5.99
C TYR A 145 28.16 -5.44 -6.18
N GLN A 146 28.43 -4.19 -6.54
CA GLN A 146 29.80 -3.68 -6.67
C GLN A 146 30.50 -3.52 -5.32
N LEU A 147 29.75 -3.19 -4.26
CA LEU A 147 30.25 -3.09 -2.89
C LEU A 147 30.29 -4.44 -2.14
N ARG A 148 29.73 -5.51 -2.71
CA ARG A 148 29.73 -6.88 -2.18
C ARG A 148 31.09 -7.35 -1.61
N PRO A 149 32.25 -7.07 -2.23
CA PRO A 149 33.54 -7.53 -1.69
C PRO A 149 33.92 -6.89 -0.35
N ALA A 150 33.21 -5.84 0.09
CA ALA A 150 33.59 -5.03 1.25
C ALA A 150 32.83 -5.34 2.57
N GLY A 151 31.77 -6.17 2.59
CA GLY A 151 31.11 -6.45 3.88
C GLY A 151 29.81 -7.24 3.88
N SER A 152 29.16 -7.28 5.06
CA SER A 152 27.91 -7.98 5.38
C SER A 152 26.63 -7.23 4.94
N LEU A 153 26.71 -6.46 3.84
CA LEU A 153 25.60 -5.64 3.34
C LEU A 153 24.40 -6.52 3.00
N ARG A 154 23.21 -6.12 3.47
CA ARG A 154 21.95 -6.77 3.13
C ARG A 154 21.11 -5.87 2.23
N LEU A 155 20.59 -6.44 1.14
CA LEU A 155 19.73 -5.72 0.19
C LEU A 155 18.36 -6.39 0.16
N PHE A 156 17.33 -5.57 0.29
CA PHE A 156 15.93 -5.98 0.23
C PHE A 156 15.20 -5.18 -0.84
N HIS A 157 14.46 -5.89 -1.69
CA HIS A 157 13.51 -5.30 -2.61
C HIS A 157 12.12 -5.29 -1.97
N CYS A 158 11.47 -4.13 -1.95
CA CYS A 158 10.08 -4.01 -1.55
C CYS A 158 9.19 -4.83 -2.48
N HIS A 159 8.20 -5.51 -1.91
CA HIS A 159 7.23 -6.27 -2.67
C HIS A 159 5.85 -6.11 -2.06
N LEU A 160 4.83 -6.05 -2.91
CA LEU A 160 3.45 -5.94 -2.48
C LEU A 160 2.68 -7.20 -2.89
N PRO A 161 2.24 -8.04 -1.94
CA PRO A 161 1.42 -9.19 -2.28
C PRO A 161 0.04 -8.76 -2.76
N ARG A 162 -0.62 -9.63 -3.52
CA ARG A 162 -2.04 -9.45 -3.82
C ARG A 162 -2.86 -9.90 -2.62
N SER A 163 -3.44 -8.92 -1.94
CA SER A 163 -4.40 -9.17 -0.87
C SER A 163 -5.68 -9.79 -1.43
N ARG A 164 -6.26 -10.74 -0.70
CA ARG A 164 -7.63 -11.25 -0.94
C ARG A 164 -8.67 -10.55 -0.08
N MET A 165 -8.25 -9.63 0.79
CA MET A 165 -9.15 -8.85 1.64
C MET A 165 -10.13 -8.05 0.76
N LEU A 166 -11.41 -8.16 1.09
CA LEU A 166 -12.46 -7.29 0.56
C LEU A 166 -12.69 -6.17 1.58
N LEU A 167 -12.18 -4.98 1.28
CA LEU A 167 -12.43 -3.74 2.02
C LEU A 167 -13.93 -3.49 2.18
N ARG A 168 -14.76 -3.83 1.18
CA ARG A 168 -16.23 -3.82 1.26
C ARG A 168 -16.73 -4.59 2.47
N ASP A 169 -16.26 -5.82 2.66
CA ASP A 169 -16.74 -6.69 3.72
C ASP A 169 -16.33 -6.13 5.09
N ARG A 170 -15.10 -5.61 5.20
CA ARG A 170 -14.61 -4.97 6.43
C ARG A 170 -15.32 -3.67 6.76
N LEU A 171 -15.58 -2.83 5.76
CA LEU A 171 -16.35 -1.61 5.94
C LEU A 171 -17.80 -1.96 6.28
N ALA A 172 -18.39 -2.98 5.68
CA ALA A 172 -19.74 -3.41 6.00
C ALA A 172 -19.84 -3.89 7.45
N GLU A 173 -18.95 -4.80 7.87
CA GLU A 173 -18.83 -5.28 9.26
C GLU A 173 -18.68 -4.09 10.23
N TRP A 174 -17.76 -3.18 9.94
CA TRP A 174 -17.54 -2.00 10.77
C TRP A 174 -18.77 -1.10 10.87
N VAL A 175 -19.43 -0.79 9.74
CA VAL A 175 -20.57 0.13 9.72
C VAL A 175 -21.76 -0.43 10.48
N VAL A 176 -22.02 -1.75 10.42
CA VAL A 176 -23.13 -2.37 11.17
C VAL A 176 -22.85 -2.48 12.68
N GLU A 177 -21.59 -2.43 13.11
CA GLU A 177 -21.22 -2.40 14.53
C GLU A 177 -21.41 -1.02 15.17
N LEU A 178 -21.53 0.05 14.37
CA LEU A 178 -21.72 1.40 14.89
C LEU A 178 -23.11 1.53 15.54
N THR A 179 -23.13 2.06 16.77
CA THR A 179 -24.38 2.34 17.50
C THR A 179 -25.14 3.55 16.97
N THR A 180 -24.46 4.39 16.18
CA THR A 180 -25.02 5.56 15.51
C THR A 180 -24.68 5.51 14.04
N ARG A 181 -25.58 6.02 13.20
CA ARG A 181 -25.39 6.10 11.76
C ARG A 181 -24.09 6.82 11.39
N PHE A 182 -23.26 6.16 10.58
CA PHE A 182 -22.01 6.75 10.10
C PHE A 182 -22.29 7.93 9.16
N LYS A 183 -21.54 9.02 9.34
CA LYS A 183 -21.56 10.17 8.43
C LYS A 183 -20.14 10.67 8.20
N GLY A 184 -19.60 10.34 7.03
CA GLY A 184 -18.27 10.72 6.60
C GLY A 184 -18.09 12.24 6.49
N SER A 185 -16.96 12.74 6.96
CA SER A 185 -16.52 14.11 6.72
C SER A 185 -16.10 14.31 5.26
N LYS A 186 -15.91 15.56 4.83
CA LYS A 186 -15.35 15.85 3.49
C LYS A 186 -13.96 15.24 3.31
N ASP A 187 -13.16 15.22 4.38
CA ASP A 187 -11.82 14.66 4.36
C ASP A 187 -11.88 13.12 4.27
N PHE A 188 -12.82 12.48 4.97
CA PHE A 188 -13.09 11.06 4.80
C PHE A 188 -13.50 10.71 3.36
N VAL A 189 -14.41 11.48 2.76
CA VAL A 189 -14.86 11.27 1.36
C VAL A 189 -13.68 11.36 0.39
N ARG A 190 -12.84 12.41 0.53
CA ARG A 190 -11.64 12.59 -0.31
C ARG A 190 -10.67 11.45 -0.14
N ALA A 191 -10.41 11.07 1.10
CA ALA A 191 -9.45 10.05 1.42
C ALA A 191 -9.93 8.68 0.94
N LEU A 192 -11.19 8.30 1.17
CA LEU A 192 -11.78 7.07 0.63
C LEU A 192 -11.73 7.04 -0.91
N SER A 193 -11.92 8.18 -1.58
CA SER A 193 -11.81 8.27 -3.05
C SER A 193 -10.38 8.10 -3.57
N VAL A 194 -9.39 8.53 -2.78
CA VAL A 194 -7.96 8.31 -3.08
C VAL A 194 -7.61 6.85 -2.80
N PHE A 195 -7.92 6.37 -1.59
CA PHE A 195 -7.64 5.01 -1.18
C PHE A 195 -8.30 4.01 -2.12
N SER A 196 -9.57 4.15 -2.47
CA SER A 196 -10.25 3.17 -3.33
C SER A 196 -9.55 2.95 -4.67
N ARG A 197 -8.96 3.99 -5.25
CA ARG A 197 -8.19 3.88 -6.50
C ARG A 197 -6.83 3.25 -6.27
N GLU A 198 -6.12 3.70 -5.23
CA GLU A 198 -4.75 3.26 -4.94
C GLU A 198 -4.71 1.85 -4.35
N THR A 199 -5.66 1.47 -3.49
CA THR A 199 -5.71 0.15 -2.85
C THR A 199 -5.96 -0.96 -3.85
N THR A 200 -6.80 -0.70 -4.85
CA THR A 200 -7.02 -1.65 -5.95
C THR A 200 -5.82 -1.66 -6.90
N ALA A 201 -5.27 -0.49 -7.26
CA ALA A 201 -4.12 -0.40 -8.16
C ALA A 201 -2.85 -1.05 -7.59
N LEU A 202 -2.62 -0.88 -6.30
CA LEU A 202 -1.48 -1.46 -5.58
C LEU A 202 -1.80 -2.87 -5.05
N GLY A 203 -3.05 -3.31 -5.04
CA GLY A 203 -3.43 -4.66 -4.61
C GLY A 203 -3.51 -4.88 -3.09
N TYR A 204 -3.64 -3.79 -2.32
CA TYR A 204 -3.94 -3.84 -0.88
C TYR A 204 -5.34 -4.39 -0.57
N ALA A 205 -6.29 -4.18 -1.49
CA ALA A 205 -7.64 -4.71 -1.40
C ALA A 205 -8.03 -5.34 -2.76
N ALA A 206 -8.83 -6.40 -2.70
CA ALA A 206 -9.32 -7.09 -3.89
C ALA A 206 -10.58 -6.45 -4.50
N ASP A 207 -11.13 -5.44 -3.84
CA ASP A 207 -12.33 -4.74 -4.29
C ASP A 207 -12.11 -4.05 -5.62
N LEU A 208 -13.15 -4.11 -6.44
CA LEU A 208 -13.34 -3.15 -7.51
C LEU A 208 -14.18 -2.00 -6.97
N VAL A 209 -13.65 -0.79 -7.07
CA VAL A 209 -14.39 0.42 -6.70
C VAL A 209 -14.61 1.28 -7.92
N ASP A 210 -15.87 1.57 -8.22
CA ASP A 210 -16.26 2.44 -9.34
C ASP A 210 -17.07 3.65 -8.86
N VAL A 211 -17.11 4.70 -9.68
CA VAL A 211 -17.97 5.87 -9.47
C VAL A 211 -19.21 5.73 -10.34
N GLU A 212 -20.35 5.46 -9.72
CA GLU A 212 -21.62 5.31 -10.42
C GLU A 212 -22.49 6.56 -10.28
N TRP A 213 -23.25 6.86 -11.34
CA TRP A 213 -24.21 7.95 -11.37
C TRP A 213 -25.60 7.42 -11.65
N PHE A 214 -26.58 7.83 -10.82
CA PHE A 214 -27.96 7.40 -10.88
C PHE A 214 -28.86 8.63 -11.06
N PRO A 215 -29.67 8.69 -12.13
CA PRO A 215 -30.64 9.77 -12.29
C PRO A 215 -31.77 9.64 -11.27
N ALA A 216 -32.42 10.77 -10.95
CA ALA A 216 -33.57 10.79 -10.07
C ALA A 216 -34.65 9.77 -10.47
N GLY A 217 -35.13 8.98 -9.50
CA GLY A 217 -36.11 7.91 -9.69
C GLY A 217 -35.54 6.53 -9.98
N SER A 218 -34.24 6.39 -10.23
CA SER A 218 -33.58 5.09 -10.42
C SER A 218 -33.40 4.32 -9.11
N TYR A 219 -33.42 2.99 -9.20
CA TYR A 219 -32.99 2.11 -8.12
C TYR A 219 -31.46 2.06 -8.08
N LEU A 220 -30.92 2.15 -6.87
CA LEU A 220 -29.54 1.77 -6.57
C LEU A 220 -29.48 0.31 -6.11
N ILE A 221 -30.50 -0.11 -5.35
CA ILE A 221 -30.66 -1.44 -4.79
C ILE A 221 -32.13 -1.82 -4.89
N GLU A 222 -32.44 -3.03 -5.33
CA GLU A 222 -33.80 -3.58 -5.26
C GLU A 222 -33.93 -4.58 -4.10
N GLN A 223 -35.06 -4.53 -3.39
CA GLN A 223 -35.37 -5.47 -2.32
C GLN A 223 -35.40 -6.91 -2.85
N GLY A 224 -34.79 -7.83 -2.10
CA GLY A 224 -34.75 -9.25 -2.45
C GLY A 224 -33.59 -9.66 -3.36
N GLU A 225 -32.85 -8.71 -3.93
CA GLU A 225 -31.62 -9.01 -4.68
C GLU A 225 -30.54 -9.60 -3.76
N GLU A 226 -29.60 -10.32 -4.36
CA GLU A 226 -28.39 -10.75 -3.66
C GLU A 226 -27.54 -9.53 -3.29
N ALA A 227 -27.00 -9.50 -2.07
CA ALA A 227 -26.13 -8.43 -1.64
C ALA A 227 -24.71 -8.62 -2.20
N THR A 228 -24.45 -8.06 -3.38
CA THR A 228 -23.16 -8.18 -4.08
C THR A 228 -22.33 -6.91 -4.08
N MET A 229 -22.91 -5.78 -3.66
CA MET A 229 -22.26 -4.47 -3.64
C MET A 229 -22.72 -3.61 -2.46
N MET A 230 -21.92 -2.62 -2.09
CA MET A 230 -22.38 -1.54 -1.21
C MET A 230 -22.01 -0.19 -1.81
N HIS A 231 -22.76 0.84 -1.44
CA HIS A 231 -22.56 2.18 -1.95
C HIS A 231 -22.13 3.11 -0.83
N PHE A 232 -21.29 4.08 -1.17
CA PHE A 232 -21.00 5.24 -0.34
C PHE A 232 -21.41 6.49 -1.11
N LEU A 233 -22.37 7.24 -0.58
CA LEU A 233 -22.94 8.39 -1.28
C LEU A 233 -21.98 9.58 -1.29
N LEU A 234 -21.63 10.05 -2.50
CA LEU A 234 -20.82 11.27 -2.71
C LEU A 234 -21.69 12.51 -2.89
N SER A 235 -22.85 12.37 -3.52
CA SER A 235 -23.83 13.44 -3.77
C SER A 235 -25.24 12.87 -3.87
N GLY A 236 -26.23 13.77 -3.83
CA GLY A 236 -27.64 13.43 -3.95
C GLY A 236 -28.27 12.86 -2.67
N GLN A 237 -29.53 12.47 -2.75
CA GLN A 237 -30.33 11.88 -1.69
C GLN A 237 -31.04 10.63 -2.20
N VAL A 238 -31.21 9.66 -1.32
CA VAL A 238 -31.99 8.45 -1.60
C VAL A 238 -33.08 8.24 -0.57
N GLU A 239 -34.10 7.51 -0.97
CA GLU A 239 -35.16 7.02 -0.10
C GLU A 239 -35.07 5.51 0.01
N ILE A 240 -35.02 5.02 1.26
CA ILE A 240 -35.02 3.59 1.57
C ILE A 240 -36.47 3.19 1.75
N ARG A 241 -36.93 2.23 0.95
CA ARG A 241 -38.33 1.81 0.89
C ARG A 241 -38.44 0.32 1.11
N ARG A 242 -39.32 -0.10 2.03
CA ARG A 242 -39.60 -1.52 2.26
C ARG A 242 -40.94 -1.90 1.67
N GLU A 243 -40.94 -2.93 0.83
CA GLU A 243 -42.12 -3.57 0.28
C GLU A 243 -42.54 -4.71 1.21
N GLY A 244 -43.79 -4.67 1.70
CA GLY A 244 -44.36 -5.74 2.49
C GLY A 244 -44.97 -6.84 1.62
N ASP A 245 -45.32 -7.98 2.23
CA ASP A 245 -45.98 -9.11 1.54
C ASP A 245 -47.34 -8.73 0.91
N ASP A 246 -47.92 -7.60 1.31
CA ASP A 246 -49.15 -7.02 0.77
C ASP A 246 -48.91 -6.18 -0.51
N GLY A 247 -47.68 -6.11 -1.01
CA GLY A 247 -47.25 -5.29 -2.14
C GLY A 247 -47.23 -3.79 -1.84
N ARG A 248 -47.41 -3.37 -0.58
CA ARG A 248 -47.34 -1.96 -0.21
C ARG A 248 -45.90 -1.56 0.08
N VAL A 249 -45.45 -0.53 -0.61
CA VAL A 249 -44.15 0.09 -0.41
C VAL A 249 -44.27 1.22 0.61
N ARG A 250 -43.44 1.18 1.66
CA ARG A 250 -43.37 2.21 2.70
C ARG A 250 -41.96 2.77 2.79
N VAL A 251 -41.87 4.09 2.92
CA VAL A 251 -40.60 4.75 3.22
C VAL A 251 -40.20 4.41 4.65
N VAL A 252 -39.01 3.83 4.82
CA VAL A 252 -38.48 3.47 6.14
C VAL A 252 -37.41 4.45 6.60
N ASP A 253 -36.62 5.00 5.68
CA ASP A 253 -35.55 5.95 5.99
C ASP A 253 -35.13 6.75 4.73
N ARG A 254 -34.24 7.73 4.91
CA ARG A 254 -33.58 8.50 3.86
C ARG A 254 -32.08 8.58 4.12
N SER A 255 -31.30 8.73 3.06
CA SER A 255 -29.84 8.80 3.15
C SER A 255 -29.25 9.84 2.21
N GLY A 256 -28.08 10.36 2.58
CA GLY A 256 -27.40 11.41 1.83
C GLY A 256 -25.88 11.28 1.85
N PRO A 257 -25.15 12.32 1.41
CA PRO A 257 -23.71 12.27 1.23
C PRO A 257 -22.98 11.96 2.53
N GLY A 258 -21.96 11.10 2.43
CA GLY A 258 -21.17 10.61 3.55
C GLY A 258 -21.71 9.35 4.22
N GLU A 259 -22.79 8.75 3.71
CA GLU A 259 -23.41 7.58 4.32
C GLU A 259 -23.25 6.35 3.42
N PHE A 260 -23.12 5.18 4.06
CA PHE A 260 -23.11 3.89 3.38
C PHE A 260 -24.54 3.37 3.17
N LEU A 261 -24.69 2.54 2.15
CA LEU A 261 -25.94 1.87 1.81
C LEU A 261 -25.66 0.42 1.40
N GLY A 262 -26.53 -0.47 1.85
CA GLY A 262 -26.51 -1.88 1.47
C GLY A 262 -25.49 -2.71 2.25
N GLU A 263 -24.84 -2.12 3.24
CA GLU A 263 -23.87 -2.75 4.15
C GLU A 263 -24.47 -3.92 4.93
N GLU A 264 -25.73 -3.83 5.37
CA GLU A 264 -26.38 -4.88 6.17
C GLU A 264 -26.47 -6.20 5.40
N GLY A 265 -26.79 -6.15 4.11
CA GLY A 265 -26.85 -7.35 3.26
C GLY A 265 -25.47 -8.00 3.10
N ILE A 266 -24.42 -7.19 2.96
CA ILE A 266 -23.02 -7.67 2.86
C ILE A 266 -22.60 -8.32 4.18
N ALA A 267 -22.75 -7.62 5.31
CA ALA A 267 -22.30 -8.09 6.61
C ALA A 267 -23.05 -9.34 7.09
N THR A 268 -24.33 -9.49 6.72
CA THR A 268 -25.15 -10.63 7.17
C THR A 268 -25.25 -11.78 6.16
N GLY A 269 -24.79 -11.58 4.92
CA GLY A 269 -24.96 -12.53 3.81
C GLY A 269 -26.42 -12.78 3.42
N ARG A 270 -27.33 -11.84 3.75
CA ARG A 270 -28.76 -11.94 3.45
C ARG A 270 -29.13 -11.11 2.22
N PRO A 271 -30.21 -11.48 1.50
CA PRO A 271 -30.75 -10.63 0.45
C PRO A 271 -31.12 -9.24 0.94
N ARG A 272 -31.18 -8.27 0.02
CA ARG A 272 -31.53 -6.87 0.31
C ARG A 272 -32.89 -6.79 1.00
N ASN A 273 -32.95 -6.07 2.12
CA ASN A 273 -34.16 -5.97 2.95
C ASN A 273 -35.05 -4.75 2.62
N ALA A 274 -34.62 -3.92 1.66
CA ALA A 274 -35.32 -2.72 1.20
C ALA A 274 -34.81 -2.31 -0.19
N HIS A 275 -35.67 -1.60 -0.91
CA HIS A 275 -35.32 -0.83 -2.10
C HIS A 275 -34.58 0.45 -1.69
N VAL A 276 -33.65 0.91 -2.51
CA VAL A 276 -33.02 2.22 -2.39
C VAL A 276 -33.22 2.98 -3.68
N VAL A 277 -33.95 4.10 -3.62
CA VAL A 277 -34.36 4.86 -4.80
C VAL A 277 -33.77 6.27 -4.74
N ALA A 278 -33.13 6.70 -5.82
CA ALA A 278 -32.62 8.06 -5.98
C ALA A 278 -33.77 9.08 -5.95
N LEU A 279 -33.72 10.07 -5.04
CA LEU A 279 -34.68 11.17 -4.98
C LEU A 279 -34.30 12.32 -5.92
N ASP A 280 -33.00 12.54 -6.08
CA ASP A 280 -32.38 13.45 -7.04
C ASP A 280 -31.21 12.72 -7.73
N ASP A 281 -30.39 13.43 -8.52
CA ASP A 281 -29.25 12.82 -9.19
C ASP A 281 -28.16 12.45 -8.16
N VAL A 282 -27.89 11.16 -8.06
CA VAL A 282 -26.98 10.58 -7.06
C VAL A 282 -25.66 10.16 -7.70
N THR A 283 -24.56 10.43 -7.02
CA THR A 283 -23.25 9.83 -7.34
C THR A 283 -22.76 9.03 -6.14
N SER A 284 -22.30 7.80 -6.37
CA SER A 284 -21.76 6.93 -5.32
C SER A 284 -20.42 6.31 -5.68
N LEU A 285 -19.58 6.06 -4.67
CA LEU A 285 -18.56 5.03 -4.77
C LEU A 285 -19.22 3.67 -4.54
N THR A 286 -19.10 2.78 -5.49
CA THR A 286 -19.67 1.44 -5.46
C THR A 286 -18.56 0.42 -5.24
N PHE A 287 -18.65 -0.37 -4.16
CA PHE A 287 -17.66 -1.39 -3.80
C PHE A 287 -18.19 -2.78 -4.16
N LEU A 288 -17.43 -3.53 -4.96
CA LEU A 288 -17.78 -4.84 -5.51
C LEU A 288 -16.67 -5.86 -5.21
N ALA A 289 -17.04 -7.12 -4.94
CA ALA A 289 -16.07 -8.21 -4.71
C ALA A 289 -15.41 -8.74 -5.99
N ALA A 290 -16.02 -8.50 -7.15
CA ALA A 290 -15.51 -8.91 -8.45
C ALA A 290 -16.09 -7.99 -9.54
N GLU A 291 -15.38 -7.86 -10.67
CA GLU A 291 -15.91 -7.18 -11.86
C GLU A 291 -17.27 -7.76 -12.27
N SER A 292 -18.27 -6.91 -12.42
CA SER A 292 -19.41 -7.19 -13.29
C SER A 292 -18.85 -7.26 -14.71
N ALA A 293 -18.61 -8.48 -15.21
CA ALA A 293 -17.98 -8.67 -16.52
C ALA A 293 -18.68 -7.83 -17.60
N PRO A 294 -18.02 -6.81 -18.18
CA PRO A 294 -18.56 -6.17 -19.36
C PRO A 294 -18.49 -7.19 -20.49
N LEU A 295 -19.55 -7.29 -21.30
CA LEU A 295 -19.51 -8.01 -22.57
C LEU A 295 -18.36 -7.44 -23.44
N GLY A 296 -17.22 -8.14 -23.49
CA GLY A 296 -16.25 -8.00 -24.58
C GLY A 296 -14.87 -7.38 -24.31
N ARG A 297 -14.40 -7.21 -23.05
CA ARG A 297 -12.96 -6.95 -22.82
C ARG A 297 -12.23 -8.22 -22.38
N PRO A 298 -11.18 -8.66 -23.09
CA PRO A 298 -10.34 -9.76 -22.61
C PRO A 298 -9.67 -9.35 -21.30
N ARG A 299 -9.73 -10.22 -20.29
CA ARG A 299 -8.88 -10.15 -19.11
C ARG A 299 -7.42 -10.09 -19.58
N GLU A 300 -6.70 -9.01 -19.25
CA GLU A 300 -5.25 -9.08 -19.20
C GLU A 300 -4.89 -10.08 -18.10
N GLN A 301 -4.68 -11.34 -18.50
CA GLN A 301 -4.13 -12.35 -17.63
C GLN A 301 -2.70 -11.93 -17.33
N ALA A 302 -2.50 -11.25 -16.20
CA ALA A 302 -1.19 -11.17 -15.58
C ALA A 302 -0.62 -12.60 -15.56
N LEU A 303 0.58 -12.76 -16.11
CA LEU A 303 1.28 -14.05 -16.15
C LEU A 303 1.18 -14.71 -14.76
N PRO A 304 0.90 -16.01 -14.67
CA PRO A 304 0.80 -16.68 -13.37
C PRO A 304 2.18 -16.62 -12.69
N LEU A 305 2.37 -15.61 -11.84
CA LEU A 305 3.44 -15.60 -10.87
C LEU A 305 3.27 -16.86 -10.02
N TRP A 306 4.35 -17.58 -9.77
CA TRP A 306 4.30 -18.70 -8.84
C TRP A 306 3.97 -18.13 -7.46
N THR A 307 2.75 -18.34 -7.00
CA THR A 307 2.27 -17.84 -5.71
C THR A 307 2.29 -18.94 -4.66
N ARG A 308 2.65 -18.58 -3.44
CA ARG A 308 2.41 -19.39 -2.24
C ARG A 308 1.21 -18.81 -1.49
N SER A 309 0.40 -19.68 -0.91
CA SER A 309 -0.70 -19.27 -0.03
C SER A 309 -0.15 -18.98 1.37
N LEU A 310 -0.46 -17.79 1.90
CA LEU A 310 -0.29 -17.51 3.32
C LEU A 310 -1.42 -18.17 4.14
N PRO A 311 -1.26 -18.38 5.46
CA PRO A 311 -2.35 -18.83 6.32
C PRO A 311 -3.59 -17.93 6.29
N SER A 312 -3.42 -16.64 5.97
CA SER A 312 -4.52 -15.69 5.72
C SER A 312 -5.32 -15.99 4.46
N GLY A 313 -4.82 -16.88 3.58
CA GLY A 313 -5.37 -17.13 2.25
C GLY A 313 -4.79 -16.21 1.17
N ASP A 314 -4.02 -15.18 1.53
CA ASP A 314 -3.40 -14.28 0.54
C ASP A 314 -2.42 -15.01 -0.38
N GLN A 315 -2.27 -14.50 -1.59
CA GLN A 315 -1.32 -15.02 -2.57
C GLN A 315 -0.11 -14.11 -2.61
N ILE A 316 1.03 -14.67 -2.28
CA ILE A 316 2.29 -13.94 -2.31
C ILE A 316 3.25 -14.60 -3.29
N ASP A 317 4.03 -13.78 -3.98
CA ASP A 317 5.10 -14.25 -4.85
C ASP A 317 6.03 -15.19 -4.06
N ALA A 318 6.32 -16.36 -4.63
CA ALA A 318 7.19 -17.36 -4.02
C ALA A 318 8.62 -16.83 -3.74
N ARG A 319 9.03 -15.75 -4.43
CA ARG A 319 10.32 -15.07 -4.21
C ARG A 319 10.36 -14.28 -2.90
N VAL A 320 9.23 -13.93 -2.31
CA VAL A 320 9.22 -13.19 -1.03
C VAL A 320 9.89 -14.02 0.05
N SER A 321 11.02 -13.51 0.54
CA SER A 321 11.84 -14.18 1.55
C SER A 321 11.60 -13.63 2.95
N THR A 322 10.99 -12.45 3.07
CA THR A 322 10.91 -11.72 4.33
C THR A 322 9.55 -11.03 4.46
N CYS A 323 8.92 -11.19 5.63
CA CYS A 323 7.71 -10.51 6.02
C CYS A 323 7.97 -9.87 7.39
N ILE A 324 7.73 -8.57 7.51
CA ILE A 324 7.88 -7.84 8.75
C ILE A 324 6.49 -7.47 9.25
N ASP A 325 6.14 -7.98 10.44
CA ASP A 325 4.97 -7.50 11.18
C ASP A 325 5.26 -6.09 11.70
N VAL A 326 4.47 -5.13 11.23
CA VAL A 326 4.55 -3.71 11.54
C VAL A 326 3.23 -3.20 12.15
N SER A 327 2.37 -4.10 12.63
CA SER A 327 1.04 -3.78 13.16
C SER A 327 1.05 -2.67 14.21
N ASP A 328 2.06 -2.65 15.09
CA ASP A 328 2.22 -1.62 16.12
C ASP A 328 2.74 -0.26 15.59
N PHE A 329 3.21 -0.25 14.34
CA PHE A 329 3.77 0.93 13.67
C PHE A 329 2.85 1.47 12.57
N VAL A 330 1.69 0.86 12.34
CA VAL A 330 0.70 1.34 11.35
C VAL A 330 0.30 2.79 11.60
N GLY A 331 0.11 3.18 12.86
CA GLY A 331 -0.19 4.57 13.19
C GLY A 331 0.91 5.56 12.74
N HIS A 332 2.19 5.17 12.80
CA HIS A 332 3.29 5.99 12.28
C HIS A 332 3.22 6.09 10.76
N LYS A 333 2.99 4.97 10.08
CA LYS A 333 2.84 4.91 8.61
C LYS A 333 1.69 5.79 8.11
N ILE A 334 0.54 5.77 8.79
CA ILE A 334 -0.63 6.57 8.39
C ILE A 334 -0.39 8.07 8.63
N ARG A 335 0.24 8.47 9.74
CA ARG A 335 0.62 9.88 9.97
C ARG A 335 1.68 10.35 8.98
N ALA A 336 2.66 9.52 8.65
CA ALA A 336 3.64 9.81 7.61
C ALA A 336 2.99 9.96 6.23
N THR A 337 1.99 9.12 5.91
CA THR A 337 1.21 9.24 4.68
C THR A 337 0.47 10.58 4.63
N ALA A 338 -0.19 10.96 5.73
CA ALA A 338 -0.88 12.26 5.83
C ALA A 338 0.06 13.47 5.79
N ALA A 339 1.34 13.30 6.14
CA ALA A 339 2.35 14.35 6.02
C ALA A 339 2.66 14.68 4.54
N HIS A 340 2.47 13.72 3.63
CA HIS A 340 2.50 13.91 2.17
C HIS A 340 1.23 14.57 1.64
N ARG A 341 0.81 15.69 2.26
CA ARG A 341 -0.49 16.33 2.07
C ARG A 341 -0.81 16.70 0.61
N SER A 342 0.18 17.08 -0.19
CA SER A 342 0.01 17.37 -1.61
C SER A 342 -0.47 16.16 -2.43
N GLN A 343 -0.28 14.96 -1.89
CA GLN A 343 -0.53 13.64 -2.52
C GLN A 343 -1.61 12.84 -1.77
N TYR A 344 -1.65 12.96 -0.45
CA TYR A 344 -2.56 12.25 0.43
C TYR A 344 -3.17 13.21 1.45
N PRO A 345 -4.15 14.05 1.05
CA PRO A 345 -4.86 14.94 1.95
C PRO A 345 -5.89 14.15 2.77
N ILE A 346 -5.38 13.27 3.64
CA ILE A 346 -6.16 12.33 4.43
C ILE A 346 -6.15 12.72 5.91
N ASP A 347 -7.21 12.38 6.62
CA ASP A 347 -7.24 12.41 8.08
C ASP A 347 -6.66 11.08 8.60
N PRO A 348 -5.59 11.06 9.41
CA PRO A 348 -5.06 9.82 9.99
C PRO A 348 -6.07 8.98 10.79
N ALA A 349 -7.14 9.60 11.29
CA ALA A 349 -8.20 8.92 12.04
C ALA A 349 -9.39 8.48 11.16
N MET A 350 -9.25 8.54 9.83
CA MET A 350 -10.36 8.28 8.90
C MET A 350 -10.91 6.86 8.95
N PHE A 351 -10.06 5.86 9.19
CA PHE A 351 -10.44 4.45 9.24
C PHE A 351 -10.23 3.89 10.64
N PRO A 352 -11.01 2.87 11.05
CA PRO A 352 -10.75 2.11 12.25
C PRO A 352 -9.34 1.53 12.27
N ASP A 353 -8.70 1.54 13.43
CA ASP A 353 -7.36 0.96 13.64
C ASP A 353 -7.30 -0.52 13.23
N SER A 354 -8.38 -1.28 13.44
CA SER A 354 -8.48 -2.68 13.02
C SER A 354 -8.32 -2.85 11.51
N ILE A 355 -9.03 -2.05 10.71
CA ILE A 355 -8.96 -2.08 9.25
C ILE A 355 -7.57 -1.64 8.78
N LEU A 356 -7.03 -0.57 9.37
CA LEU A 356 -5.68 -0.08 9.03
C LEU A 356 -4.60 -1.12 9.33
N ARG A 357 -4.71 -1.84 10.47
CA ARG A 357 -3.78 -2.92 10.81
C ARG A 357 -3.88 -4.11 9.88
N GLU A 358 -5.08 -4.48 9.44
CA GLU A 358 -5.25 -5.55 8.46
C GLU A 358 -4.63 -5.18 7.11
N MET A 359 -4.82 -3.94 6.65
CA MET A 359 -4.31 -3.46 5.35
C MET A 359 -2.79 -3.23 5.35
N PHE A 360 -2.25 -2.69 6.44
CA PHE A 360 -0.88 -2.15 6.48
C PHE A 360 0.00 -2.77 7.56
N GLY A 361 -0.48 -3.77 8.30
CA GLY A 361 0.24 -4.40 9.42
C GLY A 361 1.35 -5.36 9.02
N ALA A 362 1.50 -5.66 7.73
CA ALA A 362 2.59 -6.48 7.22
C ALA A 362 3.25 -5.81 6.00
N GLU A 363 4.59 -5.84 5.96
CA GLU A 363 5.39 -5.39 4.82
C GLU A 363 6.30 -6.51 4.34
N TYR A 364 6.40 -6.67 3.02
CA TYR A 364 7.01 -7.84 2.40
C TYR A 364 8.22 -7.44 1.56
N PHE A 365 9.25 -8.28 1.63
CA PHE A 365 10.51 -8.02 0.96
C PHE A 365 11.10 -9.30 0.34
N ILE A 366 11.83 -9.11 -0.75
CA ILE A 366 12.70 -10.12 -1.36
C ILE A 366 14.15 -9.77 -0.97
N GLN A 367 14.81 -10.66 -0.25
CA GLN A 367 16.22 -10.53 0.10
C GLN A 367 17.06 -10.88 -1.12
N VAL A 368 17.86 -9.93 -1.58
CA VAL A 368 18.76 -10.05 -2.73
C VAL A 368 20.19 -10.31 -2.26
N LEU A 369 20.61 -9.61 -1.21
CA LEU A 369 21.93 -9.81 -0.57
C LEU A 369 21.78 -10.13 0.92
N PRO A 370 22.60 -11.05 1.46
CA PRO A 370 23.46 -11.98 0.71
C PRO A 370 22.62 -12.90 -0.19
N GLU A 371 23.22 -13.32 -1.31
CA GLU A 371 22.62 -14.31 -2.21
C GLU A 371 22.38 -15.62 -1.48
N ARG A 372 21.35 -16.36 -1.89
CA ARG A 372 21.15 -17.73 -1.39
C ARG A 372 22.35 -18.59 -1.79
N GLU A 373 22.76 -19.47 -0.88
CA GLU A 373 23.75 -20.49 -1.21
C GLU A 373 23.24 -21.36 -2.35
N LEU A 374 24.15 -21.74 -3.25
CA LEU A 374 23.82 -22.62 -4.35
C LEU A 374 23.70 -24.04 -3.82
N ASP A 375 22.51 -24.62 -3.88
CA ASP A 375 22.33 -26.05 -3.68
C ASP A 375 23.10 -26.79 -4.79
N THR A 376 24.09 -27.60 -4.40
CA THR A 376 24.89 -28.40 -5.33
C THR A 376 24.25 -29.76 -5.63
N SER A 377 23.13 -30.08 -4.98
CA SER A 377 22.34 -31.30 -5.19
C SER A 377 20.92 -30.92 -5.59
N LEU A 378 20.37 -31.64 -6.57
CA LEU A 378 18.94 -31.54 -6.93
C LEU A 378 18.05 -32.38 -6.00
N LEU A 379 18.66 -33.21 -5.15
CA LEU A 379 17.99 -34.03 -4.17
C LEU A 379 18.32 -33.46 -2.79
N ALA A 380 17.35 -33.49 -1.86
CA ALA A 380 17.69 -33.33 -0.46
C ALA A 380 18.60 -34.51 -0.12
N ASP A 381 19.89 -34.25 0.12
CA ASP A 381 20.75 -35.30 0.61
C ASP A 381 20.20 -35.65 2.00
N ASP A 382 19.60 -36.85 2.12
CA ASP A 382 19.18 -37.44 3.40
C ASP A 382 20.44 -37.69 4.24
N ALA A 383 20.99 -36.63 4.81
CA ALA A 383 22.18 -36.67 5.64
C ALA A 383 21.80 -36.26 7.07
N ASP A 384 20.98 -37.09 7.70
CA ASP A 384 20.87 -37.18 9.15
C ASP A 384 20.33 -38.56 9.58
N ASP A 385 20.92 -39.65 9.08
CA ASP A 385 21.01 -40.90 9.86
C ASP A 385 22.08 -41.86 9.29
N ALA A 386 23.32 -41.74 9.77
CA ALA A 386 24.23 -42.87 10.07
C ALA A 386 25.63 -42.33 10.38
N GLY A 387 26.07 -42.53 11.63
CA GLY A 387 27.43 -42.21 12.07
C GLY A 387 28.51 -42.88 11.23
N GLY A 388 29.37 -42.07 10.63
CA GLY A 388 30.62 -42.49 9.99
C GLY A 388 31.70 -41.42 10.20
N PRO A 389 32.98 -41.80 10.40
CA PRO A 389 34.03 -40.84 10.72
C PRO A 389 34.42 -39.99 9.49
N PRO A 390 34.97 -38.78 9.70
CA PRO A 390 35.25 -37.84 8.61
C PRO A 390 36.39 -38.35 7.72
N THR A 391 36.14 -38.40 6.41
CA THR A 391 37.20 -38.54 5.40
C THR A 391 37.80 -37.16 5.06
N PRO A 392 39.12 -37.06 4.85
CA PRO A 392 39.77 -35.78 4.58
C PRO A 392 39.54 -35.37 3.11
N ARG A 393 39.17 -34.10 2.91
CA ARG A 393 39.05 -33.50 1.56
C ARG A 393 40.44 -33.22 0.97
N PRO A 394 40.65 -33.40 -0.35
CA PRO A 394 41.81 -32.88 -1.06
C PRO A 394 41.77 -31.36 -1.24
#